data_AF-A0A7V2DG01-F1
#
_entry.id   AF-A0A7V2DG01-F1
#
_cell.length_a   1.000
_cell.length_b   1.000
_cell.length_c   1.000
_cell.angle_alpha   90.00
_cell.angle_beta   90.00
_cell.angle_gamma   90.00
#
_symmetry.space_group_name_H-M   'P 1'
#
loop_
_entity.id
_entity.type
_entity.pdbx_description
1 polymer ?
#
loop_
_entity_poly.entity_id
_entity_poly.type
_entity_poly.pdbx_seq_one_letter_code
_entity_poly.pdbx_strand_id
1 'polypeptide(L)'
;MKKEMVKKIVSVLVIALFMVSFAGVAVSNDDKGTVTIKGTVVSIDGGSGEIVVKDESGKMITLTSGPTVDITKLGAGDTATFVHDSRMVIKSVTE
;
A
#
# COMPACT_ATOMS: atom_id res chain seq x y z
N MET A 1 45.48 -7.70 -8.97
CA MET A 1 44.69 -7.10 -10.08
C MET A 1 43.22 -7.55 -10.11
N LYS A 2 42.87 -8.82 -9.79
CA LYS A 2 41.47 -9.31 -9.89
C LYS A 2 40.49 -8.75 -8.83
N LYS A 3 40.93 -8.50 -7.59
CA LYS A 3 40.07 -8.05 -6.48
C LYS A 3 39.52 -6.61 -6.65
N GLU A 4 40.31 -5.73 -7.25
CA GLU A 4 39.95 -4.32 -7.47
C GLU A 4 38.89 -4.15 -8.57
N MET A 5 38.96 -4.96 -9.63
CA MET A 5 37.92 -4.97 -10.68
C MET A 5 36.59 -5.52 -10.17
N VAL A 6 36.62 -6.57 -9.33
CA VAL A 6 35.41 -7.13 -8.73
C VAL A 6 34.72 -6.12 -7.82
N LYS A 7 35.47 -5.37 -7.00
CA LYS A 7 34.89 -4.28 -6.18
C LYS A 7 34.21 -3.21 -7.02
N LYS A 8 34.80 -2.81 -8.16
CA LYS A 8 34.20 -1.81 -9.05
C LYS A 8 32.92 -2.34 -9.71
N ILE A 9 32.93 -3.58 -10.19
CA ILE A 9 31.76 -4.21 -10.81
C ILE A 9 30.62 -4.38 -9.79
N VAL A 10 30.94 -4.83 -8.57
CA VAL A 10 29.95 -4.96 -7.49
C VAL A 10 29.41 -3.58 -7.08
N SER A 11 30.25 -2.55 -6.98
CA SER A 11 29.81 -1.20 -6.65
C SER A 11 28.87 -0.61 -7.71
N VAL A 12 29.20 -0.78 -9.00
CA VAL A 12 28.33 -0.35 -10.11
C VAL A 12 27.01 -1.11 -10.12
N LEU A 13 27.03 -2.41 -9.83
CA LEU A 13 25.82 -3.24 -9.73
C LEU A 13 24.90 -2.77 -8.59
N VAL A 14 25.47 -2.44 -7.42
CA VAL A 14 24.69 -1.96 -6.26
C VAL A 14 24.06 -0.59 -6.53
N ILE A 15 24.79 0.32 -7.19
CA ILE A 15 24.25 1.63 -7.57
C ILE A 15 23.12 1.48 -8.60
N ALA A 16 23.28 0.59 -9.59
CA ALA A 16 22.23 0.29 -10.56
C ALA A 16 21.00 -0.34 -9.91
N LEU A 17 21.18 -1.23 -8.92
CA LEU A 17 20.09 -1.88 -8.19
C LEU A 17 19.28 -0.88 -7.33
N PHE A 18 19.95 0.13 -6.77
CA PHE A 18 19.31 1.18 -5.99
C PHE A 18 18.41 2.09 -6.86
N MET A 19 18.76 2.32 -8.13
CA MET A 19 17.93 3.10 -9.06
C MET A 19 16.64 2.38 -9.48
N VAL A 20 16.60 1.05 -9.42
CA VAL A 20 15.42 0.24 -9.82
C VAL A 20 14.37 0.14 -8.71
N SER A 21 14.71 0.50 -7.46
CA SER A 21 13.83 0.30 -6.30
C SER A 21 12.70 1.34 -6.14
N PHE A 22 12.60 2.33 -7.04
CA PHE A 22 11.49 3.30 -7.07
C PHE A 22 10.49 3.08 -8.21
N ALA A 23 10.57 1.96 -8.93
CA ALA A 23 9.59 1.57 -9.94
C ALA A 23 8.67 0.49 -9.36
N GLY A 24 7.74 0.86 -8.46
CA GLY A 24 6.90 -0.17 -7.83
C GLY A 24 5.75 0.28 -6.95
N VAL A 25 5.48 1.58 -6.81
CA VAL A 25 4.18 2.00 -6.30
C VAL A 25 3.57 2.91 -7.35
N ALA A 26 2.81 2.31 -8.27
CA ALA A 26 1.83 3.06 -9.04
C ALA A 26 0.74 3.51 -8.06
N VAL A 27 1.05 4.52 -7.24
CA VAL A 27 0.02 5.34 -6.64
C VAL A 27 -0.61 6.07 -7.81
N SER A 28 -1.70 5.53 -8.34
CA SER A 28 -2.56 6.29 -9.24
C SER A 28 -3.18 7.39 -8.38
N ASN A 29 -2.45 8.50 -8.24
CA ASN A 29 -2.97 9.77 -7.75
C ASN A 29 -3.87 10.28 -8.88
N ASP A 30 -5.10 9.76 -8.95
CA ASP A 30 -6.15 10.44 -9.67
C ASP A 30 -6.29 11.85 -9.08
N ASP A 31 -6.52 12.84 -9.94
CA ASP A 31 -6.34 14.29 -9.79
C ASP A 31 -7.15 15.00 -8.65
N LYS A 32 -7.55 14.27 -7.61
CA LYS A 32 -8.46 14.69 -6.53
C LYS A 32 -7.94 14.43 -5.10
N GLY A 33 -6.67 14.08 -4.93
CA GLY A 33 -6.06 13.90 -3.59
C GLY A 33 -6.47 12.61 -2.89
N THR A 34 -6.84 11.59 -3.67
CA THR A 34 -7.16 10.24 -3.20
C THR A 34 -6.10 9.25 -3.63
N VAL A 35 -5.87 8.25 -2.78
CA VAL A 35 -4.93 7.15 -2.95
C VAL A 35 -5.70 5.85 -3.02
N THR A 36 -5.35 5.00 -3.98
CA THR A 36 -5.91 3.65 -4.11
C THR A 36 -4.93 2.65 -3.55
N ILE A 37 -5.40 1.78 -2.65
CA ILE A 37 -4.64 0.65 -2.14
C ILE A 37 -5.42 -0.64 -2.35
N LYS A 38 -4.72 -1.72 -2.70
CA LYS A 38 -5.28 -3.07 -2.71
C LYS A 38 -4.63 -3.86 -1.59
N GLY A 39 -5.44 -4.57 -0.81
CA GLY A 39 -4.90 -5.32 0.31
C GLY A 39 -5.91 -6.25 0.95
N THR A 40 -5.40 -7.04 1.89
CA THR A 40 -6.17 -7.99 2.67
C THR A 40 -6.55 -7.38 4.01
N VAL A 41 -7.82 -7.43 4.37
CA VAL A 41 -8.33 -6.99 5.66
C VAL A 41 -7.78 -7.90 6.75
N VAL A 42 -7.19 -7.32 7.79
CA VAL A 42 -6.66 -8.06 8.94
C VAL A 42 -7.59 -7.97 10.13
N SER A 43 -8.18 -6.80 10.36
CA SER A 43 -9.14 -6.58 11.44
C SER A 43 -10.04 -5.40 11.13
N ILE A 44 -11.27 -5.44 11.66
CA ILE A 44 -12.24 -4.35 11.59
C ILE A 44 -12.77 -4.10 12.99
N ASP A 45 -12.81 -2.82 13.37
CA ASP A 45 -13.55 -2.35 14.53
C ASP A 45 -14.80 -1.62 14.06
N GLY A 46 -15.95 -2.30 14.10
CA GLY A 46 -17.23 -1.73 13.70
C GLY A 46 -17.74 -0.63 14.63
N GLY A 47 -17.17 -0.47 15.83
CA GLY A 47 -17.55 0.59 16.77
C GLY A 47 -16.88 1.92 16.44
N SER A 48 -15.60 1.89 16.05
CA SER A 48 -14.83 3.08 15.64
C SER A 48 -14.87 3.34 14.13
N GLY A 49 -15.25 2.33 13.33
CA GLY A 49 -15.16 2.37 11.88
C GLY A 49 -13.73 2.20 11.37
N GLU A 50 -12.79 1.78 12.21
CA GLU A 50 -11.40 1.53 11.82
C GLU A 50 -11.25 0.16 11.17
N ILE A 51 -10.43 0.09 10.13
CA ILE A 51 -10.05 -1.13 9.44
C ILE A 51 -8.54 -1.18 9.26
N VAL A 52 -7.94 -2.33 9.52
CA VAL A 52 -6.52 -2.56 9.29
C VAL A 52 -6.39 -3.44 8.05
N VAL A 53 -5.65 -2.95 7.07
CA VAL A 53 -5.43 -3.59 5.78
C VAL A 53 -3.94 -3.88 5.64
N LYS A 54 -3.60 -5.09 5.22
CA LYS A 54 -2.26 -5.46 4.79
C LYS A 54 -2.15 -5.28 3.28
N ASP A 55 -1.30 -4.36 2.83
CA ASP A 55 -1.07 -4.16 1.41
C ASP A 55 -0.27 -5.30 0.77
N GLU A 56 -0.14 -5.26 -0.57
CA GLU A 56 0.63 -6.27 -1.33
C GLU A 56 2.13 -6.27 -0.99
N SER A 57 2.66 -5.19 -0.41
CA SER A 57 4.04 -5.12 0.11
C SER A 57 4.18 -5.73 1.52
N GLY A 58 3.08 -6.12 2.13
CA GLY A 58 3.01 -6.66 3.49
C GLY A 58 2.98 -5.61 4.59
N LYS A 59 2.85 -4.32 4.24
CA LYS A 59 2.71 -3.23 5.20
C LYS A 59 1.28 -3.17 5.72
N MET A 60 1.16 -2.95 7.02
CA MET A 60 -0.12 -2.73 7.70
C MET A 60 -0.50 -1.25 7.61
N ILE A 61 -1.72 -0.96 7.17
CA ILE A 61 -2.28 0.38 7.01
C ILE A 61 -3.61 0.41 7.76
N THR A 62 -3.77 1.37 8.66
CA THR A 62 -5.06 1.63 9.32
C THR A 62 -5.80 2.70 8.51
N LEU A 63 -7.03 2.39 8.14
CA LEU A 63 -7.95 3.29 7.47
C LEU A 63 -9.20 3.48 8.32
N THR A 64 -9.90 4.59 8.12
CA THR A 64 -11.17 4.89 8.78
C THR A 64 -12.29 4.88 7.75
N SER A 65 -13.40 4.23 8.05
CA SER A 65 -14.57 4.23 7.19
C SER A 65 -15.09 5.65 6.99
N GLY A 66 -15.35 6.01 5.73
CA GLY A 66 -16.07 7.23 5.43
C GLY A 66 -17.54 7.12 5.83
N PRO A 67 -18.24 8.26 6.01
CA PRO A 67 -19.64 8.27 6.44
C PRO A 67 -20.60 7.60 5.46
N THR A 68 -20.20 7.45 4.20
CA THR A 68 -20.98 6.80 3.13
C THR A 68 -20.48 5.41 2.77
N VAL A 69 -19.45 4.92 3.47
CA VAL A 69 -18.83 3.63 3.20
C VAL A 69 -19.29 2.63 4.26
N ASP A 70 -19.86 1.53 3.77
CA ASP A 70 -20.27 0.42 4.62
C ASP A 70 -19.17 -0.66 4.62
N ILE A 71 -18.38 -0.70 5.69
CA ILE A 71 -17.34 -1.72 5.89
C ILE A 71 -17.85 -2.95 6.65
N THR A 72 -19.13 -3.00 7.03
CA THR A 72 -19.68 -4.11 7.85
C THR A 72 -19.77 -5.43 7.10
N LYS A 73 -19.67 -5.38 5.77
CA LYS A 73 -19.67 -6.54 4.88
C LYS A 73 -18.30 -7.21 4.74
N LEU A 74 -17.24 -6.49 5.08
CA LEU A 74 -15.88 -6.99 5.04
C LEU A 74 -15.59 -7.79 6.31
N GLY A 75 -14.76 -8.82 6.17
CA GLY A 75 -14.23 -9.64 7.24
C GLY A 75 -12.72 -9.74 7.18
N ALA A 76 -12.12 -10.17 8.30
CA ALA A 76 -10.70 -10.49 8.31
C ALA A 76 -10.40 -11.63 7.32
N GLY A 77 -9.42 -11.42 6.45
CA GLY A 77 -9.05 -12.31 5.35
C GLY A 77 -9.58 -11.88 3.98
N ASP A 78 -10.55 -10.96 3.93
CA ASP A 78 -11.09 -10.49 2.65
C ASP A 78 -10.08 -9.61 1.92
N THR A 79 -10.04 -9.74 0.60
CA THR A 79 -9.23 -8.87 -0.25
C THR A 79 -10.13 -7.86 -0.90
N ALA A 80 -9.77 -6.58 -0.81
CA ALA A 80 -10.51 -5.50 -1.44
C ALA A 80 -9.57 -4.37 -1.87
N THR A 81 -10.08 -3.52 -2.76
CA THR A 81 -9.46 -2.28 -3.19
C THR A 81 -10.13 -1.11 -2.48
N PHE A 82 -9.33 -0.33 -1.76
CA PHE A 82 -9.76 0.81 -0.97
C PHE A 82 -9.26 2.10 -1.62
N VAL A 83 -10.17 3.05 -1.83
CA VAL A 83 -9.80 4.41 -2.21
C VAL A 83 -9.97 5.28 -0.97
N HIS A 84 -8.90 5.96 -0.54
CA HIS A 84 -8.91 6.82 0.64
C HIS A 84 -8.32 8.20 0.34
N ASP A 85 -8.61 9.19 1.17
CA ASP A 85 -7.98 10.52 1.07
C ASP A 85 -6.67 10.60 1.87
N SER A 86 -6.02 11.76 1.85
CA SER A 86 -4.78 12.03 2.60
C SER A 86 -4.93 11.93 4.13
N ARG A 87 -6.16 11.84 4.66
CA ARG A 87 -6.46 11.63 6.08
C ARG A 87 -6.77 10.16 6.40
N MET A 88 -6.52 9.25 5.46
CA MET A 88 -6.83 7.81 5.59
C MET A 88 -8.33 7.50 5.69
N VAL A 89 -9.20 8.42 5.25
CA VAL A 89 -10.65 8.20 5.25
C VAL A 89 -11.06 7.56 3.93
N ILE A 90 -11.69 6.38 4.02
CA ILE A 90 -12.16 5.62 2.86
C ILE A 90 -13.30 6.38 2.17
N LYS A 91 -13.20 6.51 0.84
CA LYS A 91 -14.24 7.09 -0.02
C LYS A 91 -15.03 6.01 -0.76
N SER A 92 -14.39 4.90 -1.09
CA SER A 92 -15.04 3.76 -1.74
C SER A 92 -14.25 2.47 -1.50
N VAL A 93 -14.95 1.34 -1.56
CA VAL A 93 -14.38 -0.01 -1.51
C VAL A 93 -14.92 -0.82 -2.68
N THR A 94 -14.05 -1.60 -3.31
CA THR A 94 -14.39 -2.57 -4.34
C THR A 94 -13.82 -3.94 -3.93
N GLU A 95 -14.68 -4.94 -3.80
CA GLU A 95 -14.33 -6.32 -3.44
C GLU A 95 -13.85 -7.14 -4.65
#